data_AF-A0A256EZA9-F1
#
_entry.id   AF-A0A256EZA9-F1
#
_cell.length_a   1.000
_cell.length_b   1.000
_cell.length_c   1.000
_cell.angle_alpha   90.00
_cell.angle_beta   90.00
_cell.angle_gamma   90.00
#
_symmetry.space_group_name_H-M   'P 1'
#
loop_
_entity.id
_entity.type
_entity.pdbx_description
1 polymer ?
#
loop_
_entity_poly.entity_id
_entity_poly.type
_entity_poly.pdbx_seq_one_letter_code
_entity_poly.pdbx_strand_id
1 'polypeptide(L)'
;MACTSAADAKGRINLRIETGSHQLIGDAAAVFGKMRTEFMVESAWRQTVDVLLNQRLFTLDSERYDAFMQAFDNPLAPGPKLKASLRQTLGWQKWTTRRIILNRGCLPRFL
;
A
#
# COMPACT_ATOMS: atom_id res chain seq x y z
N MET A 1 -16.47 -12.63 -21.81
CA MET A 1 -17.26 -12.77 -20.56
C MET A 1 -16.80 -11.69 -19.61
N ALA A 2 -17.71 -10.78 -19.23
CA ALA A 2 -17.39 -9.69 -18.32
C ALA A 2 -17.03 -10.27 -16.95
N CYS A 3 -15.82 -9.96 -16.49
CA CYS A 3 -15.35 -10.31 -15.16
C CYS A 3 -15.94 -9.27 -14.20
N THR A 4 -17.04 -9.61 -13.53
CA THR A 4 -17.52 -8.81 -12.40
C THR A 4 -16.45 -8.90 -11.32
N SER A 5 -15.72 -7.81 -11.11
CA SER A 5 -14.74 -7.71 -10.03
C SER A 5 -15.43 -7.97 -8.69
N ALA A 6 -14.68 -8.40 -7.68
CA ALA A 6 -15.13 -8.66 -6.31
C ALA A 6 -15.61 -7.36 -5.61
N ALA A 7 -16.60 -6.68 -6.18
CA ALA A 7 -16.94 -5.30 -5.92
C ALA A 7 -17.86 -5.09 -4.70
N ASP A 8 -18.26 -6.15 -3.98
CA ASP A 8 -19.25 -5.99 -2.92
C ASP A 8 -19.09 -6.96 -1.74
N ALA A 9 -17.85 -7.29 -1.36
CA ALA A 9 -17.62 -7.96 -0.08
C ALA A 9 -17.64 -6.94 1.06
N LYS A 10 -18.84 -6.56 1.52
CA LYS A 10 -19.00 -5.70 2.71
C LYS A 10 -18.46 -6.42 3.95
N GLY A 11 -17.24 -6.07 4.34
CA GLY A 11 -16.60 -6.59 5.55
C GLY A 11 -17.10 -5.91 6.82
N ARG A 12 -17.33 -6.69 7.89
CA ARG A 12 -17.60 -6.14 9.22
C ARG A 12 -16.29 -6.02 10.00
N ILE A 13 -16.05 -4.86 10.60
CA ILE A 13 -14.90 -4.60 11.47
C ILE A 13 -15.43 -4.41 12.89
N ASN A 14 -14.90 -5.19 13.84
CA ASN A 14 -15.19 -5.03 15.26
C ASN A 14 -13.97 -4.37 15.92
N LEU A 15 -14.15 -3.19 16.52
CA LEU A 15 -13.07 -2.45 17.18
C LEU A 15 -13.44 -2.21 18.64
N ARG A 16 -12.43 -2.26 19.52
CA ARG A 16 -12.52 -1.80 20.91
C ARG A 16 -11.78 -0.47 21.01
N ILE A 17 -12.43 0.55 21.54
CA ILE A 17 -11.85 1.86 21.75
C ILE A 17 -12.24 2.38 23.14
N GLU A 18 -11.42 3.27 23.67
CA GLU A 18 -11.66 3.94 24.94
C GLU A 18 -12.91 4.84 24.84
N THR A 19 -13.65 4.99 25.95
CA THR A 19 -14.88 5.80 25.99
C THR A 19 -14.62 7.26 25.62
N GLY A 20 -13.52 7.86 26.08
CA GLY A 20 -13.15 9.24 25.74
C GLY A 20 -12.95 9.43 24.23
N SER A 21 -12.19 8.51 23.61
CA SER A 21 -11.99 8.51 22.16
C SER A 21 -13.30 8.30 21.39
N HIS A 22 -14.17 7.39 21.86
CA HIS A 22 -15.47 7.15 21.24
C HIS A 22 -16.38 8.39 21.27
N GLN A 23 -16.38 9.14 22.37
CA GLN A 23 -17.15 10.38 22.49
C GLN A 23 -16.61 11.46 21.55
N LEU A 24 -15.29 11.70 21.58
CA LEU A 24 -14.65 12.72 20.74
C LEU A 24 -14.90 12.48 19.24
N ILE A 25 -14.83 11.23 18.79
CA ILE A 25 -15.15 10.87 17.39
C ILE A 25 -16.63 11.15 17.09
N GLY A 26 -17.52 10.92 18.04
CA GLY A 26 -18.93 11.26 17.92
C GLY A 26 -19.16 12.76 17.74
N ASP A 27 -18.52 13.57 18.57
CA ASP A 27 -18.63 15.04 18.51
C ASP A 27 -18.08 15.57 17.18
N ALA A 28 -16.94 15.05 16.72
CA ALA A 28 -16.39 15.37 15.41
C ALA A 28 -17.36 14.99 14.28
N ALA A 29 -17.94 13.78 14.31
CA ALA A 29 -18.89 13.34 13.30
C ALA A 29 -20.16 14.22 13.28
N ALA A 30 -20.62 14.69 14.44
CA ALA A 30 -21.76 15.61 14.55
C ALA A 30 -21.48 16.97 13.90
N VAL A 31 -20.25 17.51 14.02
CA VAL A 31 -19.84 18.74 13.31
C VAL A 31 -19.94 18.57 11.80
N PHE A 32 -19.62 17.38 11.28
CA PHE A 32 -19.76 17.07 9.85
C PHE A 32 -21.17 16.62 9.44
N GLY A 33 -22.11 16.47 10.38
CA GLY A 33 -23.46 15.95 10.11
C GLY A 33 -23.49 14.50 9.62
N LYS A 34 -22.48 13.69 9.98
CA LYS A 34 -22.33 12.30 9.52
C LYS A 34 -22.52 11.30 10.65
N MET A 35 -22.79 10.04 10.31
CA MET A 35 -22.75 8.96 11.28
C MET A 35 -21.31 8.72 11.76
N ARG A 36 -21.15 8.34 13.03
CA ARG A 36 -19.85 8.05 13.63
C ARG A 36 -19.04 7.02 12.83
N THR A 37 -19.68 5.92 12.42
CA THR A 37 -19.02 4.85 11.65
C THR A 37 -18.60 5.31 10.26
N GLU A 38 -19.41 6.13 9.60
CA GLU A 38 -19.08 6.72 8.30
C GLU A 38 -17.88 7.65 8.42
N PHE A 39 -17.89 8.54 9.42
CA PHE A 39 -16.78 9.44 9.71
C PHE A 39 -15.48 8.68 10.00
N MET A 40 -15.55 7.58 10.77
CA MET A 40 -14.39 6.73 11.05
C MET A 40 -13.82 6.09 9.77
N VAL A 41 -14.66 5.52 8.91
CA VAL A 41 -14.22 4.86 7.67
C VAL A 41 -13.60 5.88 6.72
N GLU A 42 -14.24 7.04 6.54
CA GLU A 42 -13.73 8.09 5.68
C GLU A 42 -12.40 8.67 6.18
N SER A 43 -12.30 8.92 7.50
CA SER A 43 -11.06 9.42 8.11
C SER A 43 -9.92 8.41 7.96
N ALA A 44 -10.19 7.12 8.19
CA ALA A 44 -9.21 6.06 8.01
C ALA A 44 -8.75 5.95 6.55
N TRP A 45 -9.67 6.08 5.59
CA TRP A 45 -9.33 6.09 4.17
C TRP A 45 -8.42 7.27 3.81
N ARG A 46 -8.77 8.48 4.24
CA ARG A 46 -7.95 9.69 4.01
C ARG A 46 -6.53 9.52 4.55
N GLN A 47 -6.41 9.03 5.79
CA GLN A 47 -5.10 8.76 6.39
C GLN A 47 -4.32 7.68 5.64
N THR A 48 -5.01 6.65 5.15
CA THR A 48 -4.37 5.58 4.35
C THR A 48 -3.79 6.13 3.06
N VAL A 49 -4.54 6.98 2.35
CA VAL A 49 -4.06 7.62 1.12
C VAL A 49 -2.85 8.48 1.42
N ASP A 50 -2.91 9.31 2.47
CA ASP A 50 -1.79 10.16 2.88
C ASP A 50 -0.52 9.35 3.20
N VAL A 51 -0.66 8.26 3.96
CA VAL A 51 0.48 7.37 4.28
C VAL A 51 1.06 6.72 3.01
N LEU A 52 0.21 6.25 2.10
CA LEU A 52 0.66 5.63 0.85
C LEU A 52 1.33 6.63 -0.09
N LEU A 53 0.91 7.89 -0.08
CA LEU A 53 1.52 8.96 -0.86
C LEU A 53 2.85 9.41 -0.24
N ASN A 54 2.93 9.53 1.09
CA ASN A 54 4.16 9.91 1.79
C ASN A 54 5.28 8.88 1.59
N GLN A 55 4.96 7.61 1.36
CA GLN A 55 5.97 6.60 0.98
C GLN A 55 6.66 6.87 -0.37
N ARG A 56 6.16 7.80 -1.20
CA ARG A 56 6.75 8.15 -2.49
C ARG A 56 7.48 9.50 -2.50
N LEU A 57 7.43 10.26 -1.41
CA LEU A 57 8.02 11.60 -1.37
C LEU A 57 9.41 11.54 -0.73
N PHE A 58 10.45 11.63 -1.56
CA PHE A 58 11.83 11.82 -1.09
C PHE A 58 12.10 13.32 -0.97
N THR A 59 12.24 13.81 0.26
CA THR A 59 12.70 15.17 0.52
C THR A 59 14.23 15.19 0.57
N LEU A 60 14.84 15.96 -0.34
CA LEU A 60 16.28 16.14 -0.44
C LEU A 60 16.58 17.64 -0.31
N ASP A 61 17.62 18.00 0.43
CA ASP A 61 18.22 19.33 0.33
C ASP A 61 18.87 19.51 -1.05
N SER A 62 19.17 20.77 -1.42
CA SER A 62 19.69 21.09 -2.76
C SER A 62 20.99 20.34 -3.09
N GLU A 63 21.89 20.18 -2.12
CA GLU A 63 23.18 19.50 -2.34
C GLU A 63 22.98 18.00 -2.57
N ARG A 64 22.11 17.36 -1.79
CA ARG A 64 21.73 15.95 -2.00
C ARG A 64 20.94 15.74 -3.28
N TYR A 65 20.14 16.71 -3.70
CA TYR A 65 19.44 16.68 -4.97
C TYR A 65 20.42 16.69 -6.14
N ASP A 66 21.42 17.57 -6.14
CA ASP A 66 22.43 17.65 -7.19
C ASP A 66 23.27 16.37 -7.27
N ALA A 67 23.70 15.85 -6.12
CA ALA A 67 24.44 14.58 -6.05
C ALA A 67 23.59 13.39 -6.55
N PHE A 68 22.28 13.39 -6.23
CA PHE A 68 21.35 12.38 -6.73
C PHE A 68 21.17 12.46 -8.25
N MET A 69 20.98 13.66 -8.79
CA MET A 69 20.86 13.88 -10.24
C MET A 69 22.12 13.46 -10.97
N GLN A 70 23.30 13.79 -10.44
CA GLN A 70 24.57 13.37 -11.03
C GLN A 70 24.74 11.85 -11.05
N ALA A 71 24.32 11.16 -9.98
CA ALA A 71 24.34 9.71 -9.91
C ALA A 71 23.29 9.04 -10.81
N PHE A 72 22.16 9.72 -11.05
CA PHE A 72 21.10 9.26 -11.95
C PHE A 72 21.51 9.38 -13.42
N ASP A 73 22.10 10.51 -13.81
CA ASP A 73 22.51 10.79 -15.19
C ASP A 73 23.77 10.01 -15.60
N ASN A 74 24.65 9.68 -14.64
CA ASN A 74 25.86 8.89 -14.88
C ASN A 74 25.87 7.60 -14.04
N PRO A 75 25.09 6.57 -14.44
CA PRO A 75 25.04 5.33 -13.69
C PRO A 75 26.39 4.62 -13.70
N LEU A 76 26.94 4.38 -12.52
CA LEU A 76 28.17 3.60 -12.35
C LEU A 76 27.97 2.17 -12.89
N ALA A 77 28.98 1.64 -13.60
CA ALA A 77 28.93 0.28 -14.11
C ALA A 77 28.67 -0.72 -12.97
N PRO A 78 27.72 -1.67 -13.14
CA PRO A 78 27.32 -2.55 -12.05
C PRO A 78 28.48 -3.44 -11.61
N GLY A 79 28.91 -3.24 -10.37
CA GLY A 79 29.98 -4.04 -9.76
C GLY A 79 29.59 -5.53 -9.63
N PRO A 80 30.58 -6.43 -9.47
CA PRO A 80 30.35 -7.87 -9.42
C PRO A 80 29.40 -8.30 -8.29
N LYS A 81 29.40 -7.59 -7.14
CA LYS A 81 28.45 -7.83 -6.04
C LYS A 81 27.00 -7.48 -6.41
N LEU A 82 26.79 -6.36 -7.11
CA LEU A 82 25.45 -5.96 -7.57
C LEU A 82 24.89 -6.97 -8.57
N LYS A 83 25.74 -7.47 -9.50
CA LYS A 83 25.38 -8.54 -10.43
C LYS A 83 25.01 -9.85 -9.71
N ALA A 84 25.71 -10.19 -8.63
CA ALA A 84 25.39 -11.37 -7.83
C ALA A 84 24.06 -11.22 -7.07
N SER A 85 23.78 -10.05 -6.48
CA SER A 85 22.51 -9.77 -5.81
C SER A 85 21.32 -9.69 -6.76
N LEU A 86 21.48 -9.10 -7.95
CA LEU A 86 20.41 -9.08 -8.97
C LEU A 86 20.06 -10.47 -9.50
N ARG A 87 21.00 -11.43 -9.44
CA ARG A 87 20.78 -12.84 -9.80
C ARG A 87 20.12 -13.65 -8.68
N GLN A 88 20.08 -13.14 -7.45
CA GLN A 88 19.39 -13.82 -6.35
C GLN A 88 17.88 -13.64 -6.49
N THR A 89 17.16 -14.75 -6.67
CA THR A 89 15.70 -14.77 -6.63
C THR A 89 15.24 -14.26 -5.27
N LEU A 90 14.58 -13.09 -5.27
CA LEU A 90 14.03 -12.47 -4.07
C LEU A 90 13.11 -13.48 -3.35
N GLY A 91 13.33 -13.68 -2.05
CA GLY A 91 12.59 -14.65 -1.23
C GLY A 91 11.07 -14.44 -1.24
N TRP A 92 10.62 -13.25 -1.65
CA TRP A 92 9.23 -12.91 -1.80
C TRP A 92 8.54 -13.59 -3.00
N GLN A 93 9.27 -14.00 -4.04
CA GLN A 93 8.68 -14.87 -5.08
C GLN A 93 8.30 -16.27 -4.55
N LYS A 94 8.77 -16.65 -3.36
CA LYS A 94 8.50 -17.95 -2.74
C LYS A 94 7.24 -17.94 -1.87
N TRP A 95 6.73 -16.76 -1.47
CA TRP A 95 5.51 -16.66 -0.67
C TRP A 95 4.23 -16.78 -1.52
N THR A 96 4.28 -16.42 -2.81
CA THR A 96 3.15 -16.57 -3.73
C THR A 96 2.77 -18.03 -3.96
N THR A 97 3.71 -18.98 -3.83
CA THR A 97 3.43 -20.42 -4.04
C THR A 97 2.83 -21.13 -2.82
N ARG A 98 2.96 -20.59 -1.59
CA ARG A 98 2.44 -21.26 -0.37
C ARG A 98 1.06 -20.79 0.09
N ARG A 99 0.47 -19.79 -0.56
CA ARG A 99 -0.88 -19.30 -0.25
C ARG A 99 -1.80 -19.28 -1.48
N ILE A 100 -1.68 -20.29 -2.33
CA ILE A 100 -2.72 -20.63 -3.32
C ILE A 100 -3.14 -22.08 -3.06
N ILE A 101 -3.88 -22.28 -1.98
CA ILE A 101 -4.96 -23.28 -1.98
C ILE A 101 -6.21 -22.49 -2.40
N LEU A 102 -6.28 -22.12 -3.67
CA LEU A 102 -7.51 -21.67 -4.30
C LEU A 102 -7.53 -22.29 -5.70
N ASN A 103 -8.31 -23.37 -5.77
CA ASN A 103 -8.92 -24.01 -6.93
C ASN A 103 -8.07 -24.10 -8.22
N ARG A 104 -7.58 -25.32 -8.50
CA ARG A 104 -7.03 -25.68 -9.80
C ARG A 104 -8.13 -25.55 -10.87
N GLY A 105 -8.04 -24.54 -11.72
CA GLY A 105 -8.87 -24.44 -12.91
C GLY A 105 -8.44 -23.29 -13.79
N CYS A 106 -7.78 -23.62 -14.90
CA CYS A 106 -7.58 -22.78 -16.09
C CYS A 106 -6.70 -21.53 -15.95
N LEU A 107 -5.42 -21.68 -16.32
CA LEU A 107 -4.58 -20.60 -16.85
C LEU A 107 -4.81 -20.51 -18.37
N PRO A 108 -5.08 -19.34 -18.97
CA PRO A 108 -4.97 -19.19 -20.41
C PRO A 108 -3.50 -19.06 -20.80
N ARG A 109 -3.17 -19.77 -21.87
CA ARG A 109 -1.89 -19.73 -22.59
C ARG A 109 -1.76 -18.35 -23.23
N PHE A 110 -0.77 -17.57 -22.83
CA PHE A 110 -0.37 -16.36 -23.54
C PHE A 110 0.40 -16.78 -24.81
N LEU A 111 -0.32 -16.82 -25.93
CA LEU A 111 0.12 -16.48 -27.28
C LEU A 111 -1.12 -16.01 -28.04
#